data_AF-A0A2V6WJA3-F1
#
_entry.id   AF-A0A2V6WJA3-F1
#
_cell.length_a   1.000
_cell.length_b   1.000
_cell.length_c   1.000
_cell.angle_alpha   90.00
_cell.angle_beta   90.00
_cell.angle_gamma   90.00
#
_symmetry.space_group_name_H-M   'P 1'
#
loop_
_entity.id
_entity.type
_entity.pdbx_description
1 polymer ?
#
loop_
_entity_poly.entity_id
_entity_poly.type
_entity_poly.pdbx_seq_one_letter_code
_entity_poly.pdbx_strand_id
1 'polypeptide(L)'
;LVRRSIQGFGNIFYVSSYGKHAEAAYWLIQWLTSKEVSARLVTHTDSVFDPFMRSHRTDPRVIRSRTKEMVETHLRNAQVSPPLILLQGAVEYDDALDLNIQEALLGRISAEEALNRTATAWEKITEQVGRPAQIEAWKALRRAFPTKNVPD
;
A
#
# COMPACT_ATOMS: atom_id res chain seq x y z
N LEU A 1 16.80 -9.06 -12.91
CA LEU A 1 15.40 -8.56 -12.87
C LEU A 1 14.98 -8.47 -11.41
N VAL A 2 14.71 -7.28 -10.88
CA VAL A 2 14.14 -7.14 -9.52
C VAL A 2 12.65 -7.47 -9.62
N ARG A 3 12.25 -8.67 -9.19
CA ARG A 3 10.84 -9.10 -9.17
C ARG A 3 10.24 -8.73 -7.82
N ARG A 4 10.03 -7.43 -7.58
CA ARG A 4 9.22 -6.98 -6.44
C ARG A 4 7.76 -7.01 -6.86
N SER A 5 6.92 -7.65 -6.05
CA SER A 5 5.48 -7.51 -6.22
C SER A 5 5.05 -6.16 -5.66
N ILE A 6 4.06 -5.55 -6.29
CA ILE A 6 3.37 -4.40 -5.72
C ILE A 6 2.39 -4.97 -4.70
N GLN A 7 2.50 -4.55 -3.44
CA GLN A 7 1.42 -4.79 -2.50
C GLN A 7 0.30 -3.81 -2.83
N GLY A 8 -0.90 -4.35 -3.07
CA GLY A 8 -2.09 -3.54 -3.33
C GLY A 8 -2.42 -2.61 -2.16
N PHE A 9 -3.35 -1.69 -2.40
CA PHE A 9 -3.80 -0.67 -1.45
C PHE A 9 -4.07 -1.24 -0.05
N GLY A 10 -3.53 -0.59 0.98
CA GLY A 10 -3.81 -0.89 2.38
C GLY A 10 -4.98 -0.06 2.90
N ASN A 11 -5.96 -0.71 3.52
CA ASN A 11 -7.01 0.02 4.24
C ASN A 11 -6.52 0.42 5.63
N ILE A 12 -6.73 1.68 5.98
CA ILE A 12 -6.25 2.29 7.20
C ILE A 12 -7.38 3.08 7.84
N PHE A 13 -7.48 2.95 9.16
CA PHE A 13 -8.46 3.69 9.95
C PHE A 13 -7.75 4.80 10.72
N TYR A 14 -8.35 5.98 10.73
CA TYR A 14 -7.84 7.16 11.43
C TYR A 14 -8.88 7.72 12.39
N VAL A 15 -8.42 8.25 13.51
CA VAL A 15 -9.24 9.06 14.42
C VAL A 15 -9.00 10.53 14.07
N SER A 16 -10.06 11.23 13.68
CA SER A 16 -9.99 12.67 13.40
C SER A 16 -9.68 13.45 14.68
N SER A 17 -8.72 14.36 14.62
CA SER A 17 -8.39 15.29 15.72
C SER A 17 -9.52 16.27 16.04
N TYR A 18 -10.47 16.46 15.12
CA TYR A 18 -11.65 17.30 15.31
C TYR A 18 -12.87 16.52 15.84
N GLY A 19 -12.74 15.20 16.01
CA GLY A 19 -13.83 14.34 16.46
C GLY A 19 -14.21 14.61 17.92
N LYS A 20 -15.53 14.66 18.20
CA LYS A 20 -16.05 14.86 19.56
C LYS A 20 -15.93 13.62 20.46
N HIS A 21 -15.70 12.44 19.86
CA HIS A 21 -15.69 11.15 20.54
C HIS A 21 -14.49 10.29 20.11
N ALA A 22 -13.28 10.84 20.24
CA ALA A 22 -12.04 10.19 19.80
C ALA A 22 -11.83 8.80 20.44
N GLU A 23 -12.15 8.66 21.74
CA GLU A 23 -12.03 7.38 22.44
C GLU A 23 -13.01 6.32 21.91
N ALA A 24 -14.27 6.68 21.69
CA ALA A 24 -15.24 5.75 21.11
C ALA A 24 -14.84 5.31 19.69
N ALA A 25 -14.32 6.23 18.88
CA ALA A 25 -13.78 5.91 17.56
C ALA A 25 -12.59 4.96 17.65
N TYR A 26 -11.67 5.19 18.60
CA TYR A 26 -10.55 4.29 18.86
C TYR A 26 -11.02 2.88 19.25
N TRP A 27 -12.00 2.77 20.15
CA TRP A 27 -12.56 1.48 20.57
C TRP A 27 -13.24 0.74 19.41
N LEU A 28 -13.96 1.46 18.54
CA LEU A 28 -14.55 0.89 17.33
C LEU A 28 -13.48 0.32 16.39
N ILE A 29 -12.38 1.07 16.17
CA ILE A 29 -11.27 0.60 15.33
C ILE A 29 -10.62 -0.65 15.92
N GLN A 30 -10.44 -0.70 17.24
CA GLN A 30 -9.91 -1.87 17.94
C GLN A 30 -10.85 -3.08 17.79
N TRP A 31 -12.16 -2.86 17.82
CA TRP A 31 -13.15 -3.93 17.60
C TRP A 31 -13.12 -4.42 16.16
N LEU A 32 -13.15 -3.51 15.17
CA LEU A 32 -13.08 -3.84 13.73
C LEU A 32 -11.82 -4.62 13.37
N THR A 33 -10.71 -4.30 14.03
CA THR A 33 -9.41 -4.97 13.83
C THR A 33 -9.13 -6.07 14.86
N SER A 34 -10.12 -6.47 15.67
CA SER A 34 -9.95 -7.60 16.58
C SER A 34 -9.86 -8.92 15.82
N LYS A 35 -9.14 -9.91 16.37
CA LYS A 35 -8.94 -11.23 15.75
C LYS A 35 -10.24 -11.89 15.27
N GLU A 36 -11.31 -11.76 16.05
CA GLU A 36 -12.60 -12.40 15.72
C GLU A 36 -13.33 -11.66 14.60
N VAL A 37 -13.39 -10.33 14.68
CA VAL A 37 -14.12 -9.51 13.69
C VAL A 37 -13.37 -9.48 12.36
N SER A 38 -12.03 -9.36 12.38
CA SER A 38 -11.21 -9.40 11.18
C SER A 38 -11.27 -10.76 10.48
N ALA A 39 -11.30 -11.87 11.23
CA ALA A 39 -11.46 -13.20 10.65
C ALA A 39 -12.80 -13.33 9.94
N ARG A 40 -13.90 -12.84 10.53
CA ARG A 40 -15.21 -12.80 9.86
C ARG A 40 -15.15 -11.99 8.57
N LEU A 41 -14.56 -10.80 8.62
CA LEU A 41 -14.40 -9.92 7.47
C LEU A 41 -13.69 -10.64 6.32
N VAL A 42 -12.52 -11.25 6.53
CA VAL A 42 -11.75 -11.87 5.43
C VAL A 42 -12.35 -13.18 4.92
N THR A 43 -13.18 -13.85 5.74
CA THR A 43 -13.85 -15.12 5.39
C THR A 43 -15.19 -14.97 4.68
N HIS A 44 -15.80 -13.78 4.70
CA HIS A 44 -17.09 -13.55 4.07
C HIS A 44 -16.98 -13.72 2.55
N THR A 45 -17.98 -14.34 1.90
CA THR A 45 -17.96 -14.64 0.46
C THR A 45 -17.87 -13.38 -0.39
N ASP A 46 -18.55 -12.32 0.05
CA ASP A 46 -18.54 -11.02 -0.63
C ASP A 46 -17.38 -10.12 -0.17
N SER A 47 -16.44 -10.67 0.61
CA SER A 47 -15.30 -9.91 1.10
C SER A 47 -14.24 -9.74 0.03
N VAL A 48 -13.88 -8.48 -0.18
CA VAL A 48 -12.73 -8.06 -0.99
C VAL A 48 -11.45 -7.93 -0.16
N PHE A 49 -11.47 -8.28 1.12
CA PHE A 49 -10.32 -8.14 2.01
C PHE A 49 -9.46 -9.40 2.03
N ASP A 50 -8.18 -9.22 1.68
CA ASP A 50 -7.15 -10.24 1.84
C ASP A 50 -6.79 -10.46 3.32
N PRO A 51 -6.23 -11.63 3.68
CA PRO A 51 -5.69 -11.87 5.02
C PRO A 51 -4.54 -10.91 5.40
N PHE A 52 -4.82 -9.95 6.29
CA PHE A 52 -3.85 -8.92 6.69
C PHE A 52 -3.24 -9.08 8.10
N MET A 53 -3.69 -10.06 8.91
CA MET A 53 -3.17 -10.28 10.28
C MET A 53 -2.43 -11.60 10.43
N ARG A 54 -1.44 -11.65 11.33
CA ARG A 54 -0.74 -12.90 11.68
C ARG A 54 -1.68 -13.99 12.19
N SER A 55 -2.73 -13.62 12.92
CA SER A 55 -3.75 -14.55 13.41
C SER A 55 -4.50 -15.26 12.28
N HIS A 56 -4.64 -14.65 11.10
CA HIS A 56 -5.32 -15.24 9.95
C HIS A 56 -4.56 -16.45 9.39
N ARG A 57 -3.25 -16.57 9.64
CA ARG A 57 -2.42 -17.71 9.20
C ARG A 57 -2.85 -19.04 9.79
N THR A 58 -3.37 -19.02 11.00
CA THR A 58 -3.69 -20.22 11.78
C THR A 58 -5.18 -20.33 12.07
N ASP A 59 -6.00 -19.34 11.69
CA ASP A 59 -7.44 -19.41 11.85
C ASP A 59 -8.04 -20.41 10.84
N PRO A 60 -8.66 -21.51 11.29
CA PRO A 60 -9.17 -22.55 10.40
C PRO A 60 -10.29 -22.05 9.47
N ARG A 61 -11.02 -20.99 9.85
CA ARG A 61 -12.05 -20.38 9.01
C ARG A 61 -11.42 -19.66 7.84
N VAL A 62 -10.34 -18.91 8.09
CA VAL A 62 -9.58 -18.20 7.05
C VAL A 62 -8.90 -19.18 6.12
N ILE A 63 -8.22 -20.20 6.66
CA ILE A 63 -7.56 -21.24 5.85
C ILE A 63 -8.58 -21.94 4.95
N ARG A 64 -9.78 -22.26 5.46
CA ARG A 64 -10.83 -22.88 4.65
C ARG A 64 -11.33 -21.96 3.53
N SER A 65 -11.47 -20.65 3.79
CA SER A 65 -12.01 -19.67 2.84
C SER A 65 -10.98 -19.25 1.78
N ARG A 66 -9.71 -19.07 2.16
CA ARG A 66 -8.67 -18.50 1.30
C ARG A 66 -7.59 -19.49 0.88
N THR A 67 -7.57 -20.71 1.44
CA THR A 67 -6.49 -21.71 1.37
C THR A 67 -5.24 -21.33 2.16
N LYS A 68 -4.53 -22.33 2.69
CA LYS A 68 -3.28 -22.13 3.41
C LYS A 68 -2.19 -21.55 2.49
N GLU A 69 -2.11 -22.05 1.26
CA GLU A 69 -1.10 -21.65 0.28
C GLU A 69 -1.21 -20.16 -0.08
N MET A 70 -2.42 -19.65 -0.34
CA MET A 70 -2.65 -18.24 -0.60
C MET A 70 -2.20 -17.36 0.57
N VAL A 71 -2.59 -17.71 1.80
CA VAL A 71 -2.27 -16.94 3.00
C VAL A 71 -0.76 -16.88 3.22
N GLU A 72 -0.07 -18.02 3.07
CA GLU A 72 1.38 -18.10 3.22
C GLU A 72 2.12 -17.35 2.10
N THR A 73 1.66 -17.47 0.86
CA THR A 73 2.24 -16.78 -0.30
C THR A 73 2.06 -15.27 -0.20
N HIS A 74 0.88 -14.81 0.18
CA HIS A 74 0.58 -13.39 0.37
C HIS A 74 1.48 -12.76 1.44
N LEU A 75 1.63 -13.42 2.59
CA LEU A 75 2.46 -12.91 3.69
C LEU A 75 3.96 -13.02 3.40
N ARG A 76 4.38 -14.03 2.63
CA ARG A 76 5.75 -14.12 2.10
C ARG A 76 6.02 -12.94 1.16
N ASN A 77 5.10 -12.64 0.25
CA ASN A 77 5.25 -11.54 -0.70
C ASN A 77 5.31 -10.16 -0.03
N ALA A 78 4.56 -9.95 1.05
CA ALA A 78 4.61 -8.71 1.84
C ALA A 78 6.01 -8.39 2.39
N GLN A 79 6.93 -9.37 2.48
CA GLN A 79 8.31 -9.15 2.94
C GLN A 79 9.18 -8.33 1.96
N VAL A 80 8.79 -8.27 0.68
CA VAL A 80 9.57 -7.61 -0.38
C VAL A 80 8.78 -6.53 -1.13
N SER A 81 7.53 -6.32 -0.73
CA SER A 81 6.66 -5.36 -1.40
C SER A 81 7.06 -3.94 -1.04
N PRO A 82 7.29 -3.04 -2.03
CA PRO A 82 7.55 -1.65 -1.74
C PRO A 82 6.27 -1.02 -1.17
N PRO A 83 6.37 -0.17 -0.13
CA PRO A 83 5.22 0.59 0.32
C PRO A 83 4.79 1.59 -0.75
N LEU A 84 3.54 2.04 -0.65
CA LEU A 84 3.00 3.11 -1.48
C LEU A 84 3.79 4.41 -1.29
N ILE A 85 3.73 5.30 -2.28
CA ILE A 85 4.26 6.65 -2.16
C ILE A 85 3.34 7.41 -1.21
N LEU A 86 3.72 7.51 0.07
CA LEU A 86 2.97 8.21 1.11
C LEU A 86 3.59 9.60 1.39
N LEU A 87 3.91 10.31 0.31
CA LEU A 87 4.41 11.69 0.38
C LEU A 87 3.25 12.68 0.25
N GLN A 88 3.44 13.91 0.71
CA GLN A 88 2.52 14.97 0.35
C GLN A 88 2.57 15.15 -1.18
N GLY A 89 1.40 15.24 -1.82
CA GLY A 89 1.30 15.24 -3.27
C GLY A 89 1.35 13.85 -3.92
N ALA A 90 1.22 12.77 -3.13
CA ALA A 90 1.28 11.38 -3.62
C ALA A 90 0.38 11.12 -4.84
N VAL A 91 -0.84 11.65 -4.83
CA VAL A 91 -1.80 11.49 -5.94
C VAL A 91 -1.24 12.11 -7.21
N GLU A 92 -0.64 13.30 -7.13
CA GLU A 92 -0.05 13.99 -8.26
C GLU A 92 1.18 13.25 -8.81
N TYR A 93 1.97 12.62 -7.92
CA TYR A 93 3.08 11.75 -8.36
C TYR A 93 2.55 10.52 -9.10
N ASP A 94 1.54 9.85 -8.56
CA ASP A 94 0.93 8.64 -9.15
C ASP A 94 0.24 8.98 -10.49
N ASP A 95 -0.55 10.06 -10.56
CA ASP A 95 -1.23 10.51 -11.78
C ASP A 95 -0.23 10.82 -12.91
N ALA A 96 0.89 11.46 -12.58
CA ALA A 96 1.94 11.77 -13.55
C ALA A 96 2.60 10.49 -14.10
N LEU A 97 2.79 9.47 -13.26
CA LEU A 97 3.33 8.18 -13.67
C LEU A 97 2.31 7.43 -14.53
N ASP A 98 1.06 7.33 -14.07
CA ASP A 98 -0.03 6.60 -14.74
C ASP A 98 -0.30 7.14 -16.14
N LEU A 99 -0.36 8.47 -16.29
CA LEU A 99 -0.56 9.11 -17.58
C LEU A 99 0.56 8.73 -18.57
N ASN A 100 1.82 8.85 -18.16
CA ASN A 100 2.95 8.57 -19.05
C ASN A 100 3.09 7.08 -19.37
N ILE A 101 2.81 6.19 -18.42
CA ILE A 101 2.76 4.74 -18.68
C ILE A 101 1.66 4.42 -19.69
N GLN A 102 0.46 5.01 -19.56
CA GLN A 102 -0.62 4.80 -20.51
C GLN A 102 -0.24 5.25 -21.92
N GLU A 103 0.41 6.41 -22.07
CA GLU A 103 0.91 6.89 -23.37
C GLU A 103 1.91 5.92 -24.01
N ALA A 104 2.80 5.34 -23.21
CA ALA A 104 3.74 4.32 -23.70
C ALA A 104 3.03 3.01 -24.08
N LEU A 105 2.06 2.55 -23.28
CA LEU A 105 1.28 1.34 -23.57
C LEU A 105 0.43 1.48 -24.84
N LEU A 106 -0.04 2.70 -25.13
CA LEU A 106 -0.73 3.04 -26.37
C LEU A 106 0.22 3.22 -27.57
N GLY A 107 1.53 3.10 -27.37
CA GLY A 107 2.55 3.24 -28.41
C GLY A 107 2.78 4.68 -28.88
N ARG A 108 2.30 5.68 -28.15
CA ARG A 108 2.42 7.11 -28.51
C ARG A 108 3.81 7.66 -28.18
N ILE A 109 4.45 7.14 -27.15
CA ILE A 109 5.82 7.44 -26.75
C ILE A 109 6.58 6.15 -26.40
N SER A 110 7.91 6.20 -26.36
CA SER A 110 8.71 5.06 -25.88
C SER A 110 8.60 4.93 -24.35
N ALA A 111 8.91 3.74 -23.82
CA ALA A 111 8.98 3.53 -22.38
C ALA A 111 10.04 4.44 -21.71
N GLU A 112 11.15 4.70 -22.41
CA GLU A 112 12.19 5.62 -21.93
C GLU A 112 11.66 7.06 -21.84
N GLU A 113 10.97 7.53 -22.87
CA GLU A 113 10.36 8.87 -22.90
C GLU A 113 9.31 9.03 -21.79
N ALA A 114 8.47 8.01 -21.57
CA ALA A 114 7.48 8.02 -20.49
C ALA A 114 8.10 8.20 -19.10
N LEU A 115 9.19 7.48 -18.82
CA LEU A 115 9.90 7.58 -17.54
C LEU A 115 10.63 8.93 -17.39
N ASN A 116 11.22 9.46 -18.46
CA ASN A 116 11.85 10.78 -18.46
C ASN A 116 10.84 11.90 -18.20
N ARG A 117 9.65 11.83 -18.82
CA ARG A 117 8.54 12.76 -18.57
C ARG A 117 8.04 12.68 -17.14
N THR A 118 7.88 11.46 -16.62
CA THR A 118 7.47 11.24 -15.23
C THR A 118 8.47 11.86 -14.26
N ALA A 119 9.77 11.61 -14.44
CA ALA A 119 10.81 12.18 -13.59
C ALA A 119 10.79 13.73 -13.61
N THR A 120 10.62 14.32 -14.79
CA THR A 120 10.51 15.79 -14.94
C THR A 120 9.28 16.34 -14.22
N ALA A 121 8.13 15.67 -14.34
CA ALA A 121 6.90 16.05 -13.64
C ALA A 121 7.05 15.93 -12.12
N TRP A 122 7.70 14.87 -11.64
CA TRP A 122 7.97 14.65 -10.22
C TRP A 122 8.88 15.72 -9.61
N GLU A 123 9.90 16.19 -10.34
CA GLU A 123 10.72 17.32 -9.87
C GLU A 123 9.87 18.59 -9.70
N LYS A 124 8.97 18.87 -10.65
CA LYS A 124 8.05 20.01 -10.54
C LYS A 124 7.10 19.89 -9.35
N ILE A 125 6.50 18.73 -9.14
CA ILE A 125 5.62 18.46 -7.97
C ILE A 125 6.42 18.64 -6.67
N THR A 126 7.65 18.12 -6.62
CA THR A 126 8.53 18.23 -5.45
C THR A 126 8.84 19.68 -5.10
N GLU A 127 9.11 20.53 -6.09
CA GLU A 127 9.32 21.96 -5.86
C GLU A 127 8.04 22.68 -5.40
N GLN A 128 6.88 22.33 -5.97
CA GLN A 128 5.59 22.92 -5.60
C GLN A 128 5.16 22.58 -4.17
N VAL A 129 5.37 21.32 -3.75
CA VAL A 129 5.09 20.87 -2.39
C VAL A 129 6.13 21.42 -1.39
N GLY A 130 7.38 21.54 -1.84
CA GLY A 130 8.51 22.02 -1.05
C GLY A 130 9.58 20.95 -0.86
N ARG A 131 10.68 21.07 -1.59
CA ARG A 131 11.77 20.07 -1.63
C ARG A 131 12.35 19.71 -0.25
N PRO A 132 12.67 20.66 0.66
CA PRO A 132 13.24 20.29 1.96
C PRO A 132 12.31 19.39 2.79
N ALA A 133 11.01 19.68 2.80
CA ALA A 133 10.02 18.86 3.50
C ALA A 133 9.88 17.47 2.85
N GLN A 134 9.86 17.41 1.52
CA GLN A 134 9.81 16.14 0.78
C GLN A 134 11.05 15.27 1.03
N ILE A 135 12.24 15.87 1.15
CA ILE A 135 13.47 15.12 1.48
C ILE A 135 13.34 14.46 2.86
N GLU A 136 12.86 15.18 3.87
CA GLU A 136 12.69 14.62 5.21
C GLU A 136 11.59 13.56 5.26
N ALA A 137 10.45 13.81 4.60
CA ALA A 137 9.37 12.84 4.46
C ALA A 137 9.85 11.56 3.74
N TRP A 138 10.61 11.70 2.65
CA TRP A 138 11.18 10.57 1.92
C TRP A 138 12.18 9.79 2.77
N LYS A 139 13.06 10.46 3.53
CA LYS A 139 13.98 9.78 4.45
C LYS A 139 13.23 8.98 5.51
N ALA A 140 12.13 9.51 6.06
CA ALA A 140 11.30 8.80 7.02
C ALA A 140 10.61 7.59 6.36
N LEU A 141 9.99 7.79 5.20
CA LEU A 141 9.28 6.76 4.45
C LEU A 141 10.23 5.62 4.01
N ARG A 142 11.43 5.96 3.51
CA ARG A 142 12.44 4.98 3.06
C ARG A 142 12.87 4.01 4.16
N ARG A 143 12.78 4.39 5.45
CA ARG A 143 13.08 3.47 6.57
C ARG A 143 12.06 2.33 6.68
N ALA A 144 10.86 2.51 6.17
CA ALA A 144 9.82 1.49 6.16
C ALA A 144 9.93 0.53 4.95
N PHE A 145 10.78 0.83 3.96
CA PHE A 145 10.95 -0.04 2.80
C PHE A 145 11.63 -1.36 3.20
N PRO A 146 11.23 -2.49 2.58
CA PRO A 146 11.89 -3.76 2.81
C PRO A 146 13.36 -3.69 2.38
N THR A 147 14.24 -4.20 3.24
CA THR A 147 15.67 -4.36 2.95
C THR A 147 15.96 -5.64 2.17
N LYS A 148 15.01 -6.59 2.15
CA LYS A 148 15.10 -7.84 1.39
C LYS A 148 14.66 -7.64 -0.06
N ASN A 149 15.32 -8.34 -0.97
CA ASN A 149 14.98 -8.36 -2.40
C ASN A 149 14.29 -9.66 -2.85
N VAL A 150 14.35 -10.70 -2.01
CA VAL A 150 13.68 -11.99 -2.21
C VAL A 150 12.99 -12.39 -0.90
N PRO A 151 11.78 -12.96 -0.94
CA PRO A 151 11.15 -13.50 0.25
C PRO A 151 11.87 -14.74 0.79
N ASP A 152 11.66 -15.04 2.07
CA ASP A 152 12.15 -16.27 2.72
C ASP A 152 11.45 -17.55 2.22
#